data_AF-A0A960P0W7-F1
#
_entry.id   AF-A0A960P0W7-F1
#
_cell.length_a   1.000
_cell.length_b   1.000
_cell.length_c   1.000
_cell.angle_alpha   90.00
_cell.angle_beta   90.00
_cell.angle_gamma   90.00
#
_symmetry.space_group_name_H-M   'P 1'
#
loop_
_entity.id
_entity.type
_entity.pdbx_description
1 polymer ?
#
loop_
_entity_poly.entity_id
_entity_poly.type
_entity_poly.pdbx_seq_one_letter_code
_entity_poly.pdbx_strand_id
1 'polypeptide(L)'
;MPPSNFESVMLADAVVLGRVEAVERRGEGPESVSFARLSVSETLFGSIPGATFKLAALGAERDRPQRDSFETGRAGGNCVSCSCVYPYEPGATYLFLLQHGSTGGWMLVDQAFRATERIEGVDSPWLAAVREYLTIARDPGALSRRRQLLELRERAMAGEVLGAAAPLLAEDIDAHLASPHETKDFEELVSLYERAADDGSARLVLWALALQEGVRVDALFRGLRQRALRDELRGPRGEASQLLPVVERALRSPSTESVEDFVALFPRLGVEAASVRFQIARALHDACPWAPRTGILAVAADANDEELGALAQDLEGRLCEPAIVEIRRRVGDDYGRSDGRFRIALSRAGDSGVVRWAEGVLATPVEGAAQAAYLLAISPGAEADAAVRRRIEEADDRVLAELVPVLVADDVVARDERLALLVARLETGVGAYPRLRTALSDWRRGWPERVDPILRAIDLAERDL
;
A
#
# COMPACT_ATOMS: atom_id res chain seq x y z
N MET A 1 -1.80 -3.44 12.15
CA MET A 1 -1.76 -4.53 13.16
C MET A 1 -3.01 -5.33 12.94
N PRO A 2 -2.98 -6.67 13.06
CA PRO A 2 -4.20 -7.44 12.90
C PRO A 2 -5.21 -7.05 13.98
N PRO A 3 -6.50 -6.89 13.64
CA PRO A 3 -7.55 -6.69 14.63
C PRO A 3 -7.69 -7.93 15.51
N SER A 4 -8.06 -7.72 16.78
CA SER A 4 -8.54 -8.80 17.64
C SER A 4 -9.84 -9.41 17.09
N ASN A 5 -10.27 -10.53 17.66
CA ASN A 5 -11.56 -11.15 17.34
C ASN A 5 -12.75 -10.20 17.55
N PHE A 6 -12.78 -9.48 18.67
CA PHE A 6 -13.80 -8.46 18.93
C PHE A 6 -13.74 -7.30 17.93
N GLU A 7 -12.54 -6.79 17.62
CA GLU A 7 -12.35 -5.71 16.64
C GLU A 7 -12.76 -6.14 15.24
N SER A 8 -12.51 -7.40 14.89
CA SER A 8 -12.92 -7.97 13.60
C SER A 8 -14.45 -7.98 13.47
N VAL A 9 -15.16 -8.27 14.57
CA VAL A 9 -16.63 -8.17 14.61
C VAL A 9 -17.08 -6.72 14.50
N MET A 10 -16.37 -5.77 15.11
CA MET A 10 -16.68 -4.34 14.99
C MET A 10 -16.45 -3.79 13.57
N LEU A 11 -15.40 -4.24 12.90
CA LEU A 11 -15.01 -3.78 11.56
C LEU A 11 -15.85 -4.42 10.44
N ALA A 12 -16.59 -5.49 10.74
CA ALA A 12 -17.41 -6.17 9.74
C ALA A 12 -18.62 -5.31 9.33
N ASP A 13 -18.78 -5.10 8.03
CA ASP A 13 -20.00 -4.54 7.43
C ASP A 13 -21.17 -5.55 7.46
N ALA A 14 -20.85 -6.84 7.43
CA ALA A 14 -21.82 -7.92 7.54
C ALA A 14 -21.23 -9.14 8.28
N VAL A 15 -22.06 -9.79 9.08
CA VAL A 15 -21.73 -11.06 9.74
C VAL A 15 -22.78 -12.08 9.38
N VAL A 16 -22.39 -13.16 8.69
CA VAL A 16 -23.32 -14.15 8.14
C VAL A 16 -22.88 -15.58 8.37
N LEU A 17 -23.86 -16.49 8.45
CA LEU A 17 -23.63 -17.91 8.20
C LEU A 17 -23.89 -18.18 6.73
N GLY A 18 -22.89 -18.75 6.06
CA GLY A 18 -22.95 -19.11 4.64
C GLY A 18 -22.68 -20.60 4.43
N ARG A 19 -23.47 -21.24 3.57
CA ARG A 19 -23.24 -22.59 3.08
C ARG A 19 -22.43 -22.53 1.78
N VAL A 20 -21.34 -23.28 1.71
CA VAL A 20 -20.53 -23.36 0.49
C VAL A 20 -21.28 -24.21 -0.53
N GLU A 21 -21.62 -23.65 -1.69
CA GLU A 21 -22.34 -24.36 -2.75
C GLU A 21 -21.36 -25.09 -3.68
N ALA A 22 -20.29 -24.40 -4.07
CA ALA A 22 -19.26 -24.93 -4.95
C ALA A 22 -17.95 -24.15 -4.76
N VAL A 23 -16.83 -24.78 -5.11
CA VAL A 23 -15.53 -24.11 -5.27
C VAL A 23 -15.16 -24.20 -6.74
N GLU A 24 -15.15 -23.05 -7.41
CA GLU A 24 -14.94 -22.90 -8.85
C GLU A 24 -13.49 -22.45 -9.10
N ARG A 25 -12.74 -23.15 -9.94
CA ARG A 25 -11.40 -22.72 -10.38
C ARG A 25 -11.52 -21.89 -11.65
N ARG A 26 -10.93 -20.69 -11.67
CA ARG A 26 -10.89 -19.81 -12.84
C ARG A 26 -9.48 -19.75 -13.41
N GLY A 27 -9.36 -20.03 -14.71
CA GLY A 27 -8.08 -20.07 -15.43
C GLY A 27 -7.40 -21.45 -15.37
N GLU A 28 -6.45 -21.63 -16.29
CA GLU A 28 -5.59 -22.81 -16.36
C GLU A 28 -4.16 -22.43 -15.91
N GLY A 29 -3.43 -23.36 -15.31
CA GLY A 29 -2.03 -23.14 -14.91
C GLY A 29 -1.82 -22.65 -13.47
N PRO A 30 -0.57 -22.26 -13.13
CA PRO A 30 -0.16 -21.90 -11.76
C PRO A 30 -0.79 -20.61 -11.24
N GLU A 31 -1.29 -19.75 -12.12
CA GLU A 31 -1.95 -18.47 -11.76
C GLU A 31 -3.46 -18.58 -11.58
N SER A 32 -4.03 -19.79 -11.73
CA SER A 32 -5.48 -19.97 -11.57
C SER A 32 -5.94 -19.60 -10.16
N VAL A 33 -7.04 -18.86 -10.07
CA VAL A 33 -7.64 -18.44 -8.80
C VAL A 33 -8.91 -19.26 -8.56
N SER A 34 -9.06 -19.81 -7.36
CA SER A 34 -10.30 -20.50 -6.96
C SER A 34 -11.22 -19.55 -6.21
N PHE A 35 -12.53 -19.69 -6.43
CA PHE A 35 -13.57 -18.94 -5.74
C PHE A 35 -14.60 -19.89 -5.14
N ALA A 36 -14.92 -19.73 -3.86
CA ALA A 36 -16.09 -20.37 -3.27
C ALA A 36 -17.34 -19.54 -3.59
N ARG A 37 -18.38 -20.20 -4.11
CA ARG A 37 -19.73 -19.64 -4.21
C ARG A 37 -20.50 -20.05 -2.96
N LEU A 38 -21.08 -19.09 -2.26
CA LEU A 38 -21.73 -19.29 -0.97
C LEU A 38 -23.17 -18.82 -1.03
N SER A 39 -24.09 -19.54 -0.39
CA SER A 39 -25.44 -19.06 -0.07
C SER A 39 -25.53 -18.65 1.39
N VAL A 40 -26.13 -17.49 1.64
CA VAL A 40 -26.38 -16.97 2.99
C VAL A 40 -27.54 -17.75 3.59
N SER A 41 -27.29 -18.47 4.68
CA SER A 41 -28.33 -19.18 5.43
C SER A 41 -28.89 -18.34 6.59
N GLU A 42 -28.04 -17.50 7.21
CA GLU A 42 -28.44 -16.61 8.30
C GLU A 42 -27.61 -15.32 8.24
N THR A 43 -28.24 -14.17 8.53
CA THR A 43 -27.54 -12.89 8.70
C THR A 43 -27.64 -12.46 10.15
N LEU A 44 -26.49 -12.36 10.83
CA LEU A 44 -26.40 -11.93 12.22
C LEU A 44 -26.27 -10.40 12.33
N PHE A 45 -25.62 -9.78 11.35
CA PHE A 45 -25.42 -8.34 11.26
C PHE A 45 -25.24 -7.89 9.80
N GLY A 46 -25.63 -6.65 9.51
CA GLY A 46 -25.52 -6.06 8.17
C GLY A 46 -26.53 -6.63 7.17
N SER A 47 -26.22 -6.48 5.89
CA SER A 47 -27.00 -7.03 4.79
C SER A 47 -26.10 -7.41 3.61
N ILE A 48 -26.33 -8.58 3.03
CA ILE A 48 -25.68 -9.00 1.78
C ILE A 48 -26.72 -8.94 0.66
N PRO A 49 -26.55 -8.06 -0.35
CA PRO A 49 -27.44 -8.03 -1.50
C PRO A 49 -27.39 -9.34 -2.29
N GLY A 50 -28.54 -9.98 -2.43
CA GLY A 50 -28.64 -11.31 -3.02
C GLY A 50 -28.35 -12.41 -1.99
N ALA A 51 -29.00 -13.56 -2.14
CA ALA A 51 -28.81 -14.69 -1.22
C ALA A 51 -27.46 -15.40 -1.39
N THR A 52 -26.58 -14.92 -2.28
CA THR A 52 -25.30 -15.55 -2.61
C THR A 52 -24.18 -14.53 -2.80
N PHE A 53 -22.95 -14.94 -2.50
CA PHE A 53 -21.74 -14.15 -2.75
C PHE A 53 -20.56 -15.07 -3.09
N LYS A 54 -19.43 -14.50 -3.52
CA LYS A 54 -18.20 -15.24 -3.85
C LYS A 54 -17.04 -14.75 -3.01
N LEU A 55 -16.20 -15.67 -2.55
CA LEU A 55 -14.93 -15.39 -1.87
C LEU A 55 -13.78 -16.13 -2.54
N ALA A 56 -12.58 -15.54 -2.52
CA ALA A 56 -11.37 -16.25 -2.93
C ALA A 56 -11.13 -17.47 -2.02
N ALA A 57 -10.70 -18.58 -2.60
CA ALA A 57 -10.57 -19.88 -1.96
C ALA A 57 -9.24 -20.55 -2.30
N LEU A 58 -8.75 -21.40 -1.40
CA LEU A 58 -7.71 -22.37 -1.74
C LEU A 58 -8.32 -23.61 -2.36
N GLY A 59 -7.54 -24.29 -3.21
CA GLY A 59 -7.80 -25.69 -3.56
C GLY A 59 -7.78 -26.58 -2.30
N ALA A 60 -8.39 -27.76 -2.39
CA ALA A 60 -8.70 -28.73 -1.32
C ALA A 60 -7.89 -28.63 0.00
N GLU A 61 -8.60 -28.77 1.12
CA GLU A 61 -8.11 -28.64 2.50
C GLU A 61 -6.85 -29.48 2.77
N ARG A 62 -5.85 -28.88 3.44
CA ARG A 62 -4.65 -29.59 3.88
C ARG A 62 -4.68 -30.01 5.35
N ASP A 63 -5.41 -29.30 6.22
CA ASP A 63 -5.54 -29.62 7.66
C ASP A 63 -6.85 -29.07 8.25
N ARG A 64 -7.39 -29.73 9.28
CA ARG A 64 -8.56 -29.25 10.06
C ARG A 64 -8.11 -28.27 11.15
N PRO A 65 -8.89 -27.21 11.46
CA PRO A 65 -8.58 -26.29 12.55
C PRO A 65 -8.56 -26.97 13.93
N GLN A 66 -7.76 -26.42 14.85
CA GLN A 66 -7.84 -26.76 16.28
C GLN A 66 -9.12 -26.15 16.86
N ARG A 67 -9.98 -26.98 17.46
CA ARG A 67 -11.28 -26.55 18.01
C ARG A 67 -11.17 -25.80 19.34
N ASP A 68 -10.02 -25.89 20.01
CA ASP A 68 -9.89 -25.58 21.44
C ASP A 68 -9.16 -24.23 21.69
N SER A 69 -9.12 -23.32 20.71
CA SER A 69 -8.48 -22.01 20.85
C SER A 69 -9.25 -20.93 20.08
N PHE A 70 -9.36 -19.74 20.67
CA PHE A 70 -9.83 -18.53 19.97
C PHE A 70 -8.68 -17.71 19.38
N GLU A 71 -7.45 -17.97 19.82
CA GLU A 71 -6.25 -17.22 19.45
C GLU A 71 -5.72 -17.58 18.05
N THR A 72 -5.95 -18.83 17.61
CA THR A 72 -5.43 -19.31 16.33
C THR A 72 -6.48 -19.25 15.26
N GLY A 73 -6.12 -18.62 14.14
CA GLY A 73 -6.89 -18.70 12.92
C GLY A 73 -6.97 -20.11 12.38
N ARG A 74 -7.93 -20.36 11.48
CA ARG A 74 -8.07 -21.67 10.84
C ARG A 74 -6.76 -22.09 10.17
N ALA A 75 -6.25 -23.26 10.57
CA ALA A 75 -5.09 -23.89 9.96
C ALA A 75 -5.29 -24.06 8.44
N GLY A 76 -4.24 -23.81 7.66
CA GLY A 76 -4.26 -23.96 6.20
C GLY A 76 -4.75 -22.74 5.41
N GLY A 77 -5.06 -21.62 6.07
CA GLY A 77 -5.17 -20.33 5.38
C GLY A 77 -3.82 -19.92 4.79
N ASN A 78 -3.78 -19.58 3.50
CA ASN A 78 -2.59 -18.99 2.88
C ASN A 78 -2.82 -17.48 2.79
N CYS A 79 -2.12 -16.73 3.63
CA CYS A 79 -2.16 -15.28 3.58
C CYS A 79 -0.99 -14.81 2.69
N VAL A 80 -1.29 -14.51 1.43
CA VAL A 80 -0.35 -13.89 0.50
C VAL A 80 -0.85 -12.47 0.24
N SER A 81 0.01 -11.47 0.48
CA SER A 81 -0.24 -10.07 0.10
C SER A 81 -1.60 -9.51 0.55
N CYS A 82 -1.83 -9.46 1.87
CA CYS A 82 -3.05 -8.87 2.49
C CYS A 82 -4.36 -9.54 2.07
N SER A 83 -4.32 -10.81 1.65
CA SER A 83 -5.52 -11.60 1.38
C SER A 83 -5.30 -13.02 1.90
N CYS A 84 -6.05 -13.37 2.95
CA CYS A 84 -6.10 -14.73 3.46
C CYS A 84 -7.13 -15.53 2.66
N VAL A 85 -6.65 -16.54 1.93
CA VAL A 85 -7.51 -17.51 1.24
C VAL A 85 -7.59 -18.79 2.03
N TYR A 86 -8.80 -19.33 2.18
CA TYR A 86 -9.08 -20.51 2.99
C TYR A 86 -9.61 -21.66 2.12
N PRO A 87 -9.37 -22.92 2.51
CA PRO A 87 -9.99 -24.06 1.83
C PRO A 87 -11.45 -24.18 2.25
N TYR A 88 -12.40 -24.14 1.32
CA TYR A 88 -13.83 -24.29 1.63
C TYR A 88 -14.35 -25.66 1.20
N GLU A 89 -15.10 -26.33 2.07
CA GLU A 89 -15.72 -27.64 1.76
C GLU A 89 -17.15 -27.43 1.23
N PRO A 90 -17.48 -27.90 0.01
CA PRO A 90 -18.85 -27.87 -0.50
C PRO A 90 -19.83 -28.53 0.46
N GLY A 91 -20.96 -27.86 0.73
CA GLY A 91 -22.01 -28.29 1.65
C GLY A 91 -21.78 -27.91 3.12
N ALA A 92 -20.56 -27.54 3.52
CA ALA A 92 -20.29 -27.09 4.89
C ALA A 92 -20.79 -25.65 5.12
N THR A 93 -21.12 -25.35 6.37
CA THR A 93 -21.54 -24.01 6.82
C THR A 93 -20.38 -23.33 7.54
N TYR A 94 -20.20 -22.04 7.26
CA TYR A 94 -19.16 -21.22 7.83
C TYR A 94 -19.75 -19.90 8.33
N LEU A 95 -19.17 -19.37 9.40
CA LEU A 95 -19.33 -17.99 9.81
C LEU A 95 -18.37 -17.13 8.99
N PHE A 96 -18.83 -15.96 8.57
CA PHE A 96 -18.05 -14.98 7.83
C PHE A 96 -18.20 -13.60 8.46
N LEU A 97 -17.06 -12.97 8.78
CA LEU A 97 -16.94 -11.56 9.08
C LEU A 97 -16.53 -10.87 7.78
N LEU A 98 -17.43 -10.07 7.20
CA LEU A 98 -17.28 -9.53 5.85
C LEU A 98 -17.20 -8.00 5.87
N GLN A 99 -16.40 -7.45 4.96
CA GLN A 99 -16.32 -6.02 4.65
C GLN A 99 -16.38 -5.81 3.13
N HIS A 100 -16.73 -4.59 2.71
CA HIS A 100 -16.63 -4.22 1.30
C HIS A 100 -15.17 -3.94 0.92
N GLY A 101 -14.70 -4.65 -0.11
CA GLY A 101 -13.42 -4.35 -0.73
C GLY A 101 -13.48 -3.08 -1.56
N SER A 102 -12.31 -2.49 -1.83
CA SER A 102 -12.17 -1.27 -2.64
C SER A 102 -12.71 -1.41 -4.07
N THR A 103 -12.85 -2.64 -4.57
CA THR A 103 -13.43 -2.96 -5.89
C THR A 103 -14.94 -3.22 -5.85
N GLY A 104 -15.60 -3.01 -4.70
CA GLY A 104 -17.04 -3.18 -4.52
C GLY A 104 -17.51 -4.62 -4.26
N GLY A 105 -16.59 -5.60 -4.22
CA GLY A 105 -16.89 -6.98 -3.85
C GLY A 105 -16.83 -7.23 -2.34
N TRP A 106 -17.49 -8.28 -1.87
CA TRP A 106 -17.33 -8.75 -0.48
C TRP A 106 -15.97 -9.41 -0.30
N MET A 107 -15.30 -9.08 0.79
CA MET A 107 -14.08 -9.74 1.25
C MET A 107 -14.19 -10.06 2.74
N LEU A 108 -13.34 -10.97 3.22
CA LEU A 108 -13.18 -11.18 4.66
C LEU A 108 -12.61 -9.89 5.28
N VAL A 109 -12.99 -9.61 6.53
CA VAL A 109 -12.32 -8.56 7.32
C VAL A 109 -10.82 -8.88 7.35
N ASP A 110 -10.02 -7.95 6.82
CA ASP A 110 -8.59 -8.16 6.57
C ASP A 110 -7.83 -8.40 7.87
N GLN A 111 -6.81 -9.26 7.81
CA GLN A 111 -5.88 -9.59 8.92
C GLN A 111 -6.52 -10.15 10.20
N ALA A 112 -7.82 -10.38 10.23
CA ALA A 112 -8.48 -11.03 11.35
C ALA A 112 -8.11 -12.51 11.38
N PHE A 113 -7.51 -12.98 12.50
CA PHE A 113 -7.12 -14.38 12.66
C PHE A 113 -8.30 -15.33 12.41
N ARG A 114 -9.53 -14.93 12.78
CA ARG A 114 -10.75 -15.73 12.66
C ARG A 114 -11.88 -15.08 11.87
N ALA A 115 -11.54 -14.41 10.76
CA ALA A 115 -12.53 -13.80 9.85
C ALA A 115 -13.53 -14.82 9.26
N THR A 116 -13.17 -16.09 9.21
CA THR A 116 -14.07 -17.18 8.83
C THR A 116 -13.81 -18.44 9.65
N GLU A 117 -14.88 -19.15 10.01
CA GLU A 117 -14.77 -20.39 10.77
C GLU A 117 -15.87 -21.39 10.40
N ARG A 118 -15.55 -22.68 10.33
CA ARG A 118 -16.55 -23.73 10.07
C ARG A 118 -17.47 -23.87 11.28
N ILE A 119 -18.78 -23.88 11.05
CA ILE A 119 -19.79 -24.03 12.08
C ILE A 119 -20.44 -25.41 11.97
N GLU A 120 -20.27 -26.23 13.01
CA GLU A 120 -20.83 -27.59 13.06
C GLU A 120 -22.28 -27.64 13.57
N GLY A 121 -22.77 -26.51 14.07
CA GLY A 121 -24.13 -26.36 14.57
C GLY A 121 -24.33 -25.00 15.26
N VAL A 122 -25.58 -24.72 15.64
CA VAL A 122 -25.95 -23.47 16.32
C VAL A 122 -25.29 -23.30 17.70
N ASP A 123 -24.81 -24.39 18.29
CA ASP A 123 -24.14 -24.43 19.59
C ASP A 123 -22.62 -24.26 19.50
N SER A 124 -22.08 -23.84 18.35
CA SER A 124 -20.65 -23.57 18.20
C SER A 124 -20.20 -22.47 19.19
N PRO A 125 -19.18 -22.72 20.04
CA PRO A 125 -18.69 -21.72 20.99
C PRO A 125 -18.29 -20.41 20.33
N TRP A 126 -17.65 -20.48 19.15
CA TRP A 126 -17.25 -19.30 18.42
C TRP A 126 -18.46 -18.49 17.90
N LEU A 127 -19.50 -19.17 17.40
CA LEU A 127 -20.74 -18.50 17.00
C LEU A 127 -21.41 -17.80 18.18
N ALA A 128 -21.41 -18.44 19.36
CA ALA A 128 -21.94 -17.83 20.58
C ALA A 128 -21.11 -16.60 21.02
N ALA A 129 -19.78 -16.69 20.99
CA ALA A 129 -18.89 -15.56 21.28
C ALA A 129 -19.15 -14.38 20.32
N VAL A 130 -19.26 -14.64 19.02
CA VAL A 130 -19.54 -13.59 18.02
C VAL A 130 -20.90 -12.93 18.24
N ARG A 131 -21.92 -13.65 18.72
CA ARG A 131 -23.21 -13.05 19.09
C ARG A 131 -23.11 -12.12 20.30
N GLU A 132 -22.33 -12.48 21.31
CA GLU A 132 -22.03 -11.59 22.45
C GLU A 132 -21.25 -10.35 21.98
N TYR A 133 -20.21 -10.54 21.16
CA TYR A 133 -19.43 -9.44 20.58
C TYR A 133 -20.27 -8.51 19.71
N LEU A 134 -21.16 -9.03 18.87
CA LEU A 134 -22.09 -8.22 18.08
C LEU A 134 -23.01 -7.35 18.95
N THR A 135 -23.40 -7.86 20.11
CA THR A 135 -24.22 -7.10 21.06
C THR A 135 -23.44 -5.91 21.60
N ILE A 136 -22.18 -6.13 22.01
CA ILE A 136 -21.32 -5.08 22.56
C ILE A 136 -20.87 -4.09 21.46
N ALA A 137 -20.52 -4.58 20.27
CA ALA A 137 -20.02 -3.78 19.15
C ALA A 137 -21.02 -2.72 18.65
N ARG A 138 -22.33 -2.93 18.89
CA ARG A 138 -23.39 -1.97 18.55
C ARG A 138 -23.38 -0.71 19.42
N ASP A 139 -22.73 -0.72 20.58
CA ASP A 139 -22.58 0.46 21.41
C ASP A 139 -21.55 1.41 20.79
N PRO A 140 -21.90 2.66 20.44
CA PRO A 140 -20.95 3.60 19.84
C PRO A 140 -19.85 4.06 20.80
N GLY A 141 -20.03 3.94 22.13
CA GLY A 141 -19.09 4.44 23.13
C GLY A 141 -17.97 3.46 23.46
N ALA A 142 -16.72 3.81 23.15
CA ALA A 142 -15.54 2.98 23.44
C ALA A 142 -15.42 2.57 24.92
N LEU A 143 -15.57 3.52 25.85
CA LEU A 143 -15.56 3.23 27.29
C LEU A 143 -16.69 2.28 27.72
N SER A 144 -17.88 2.42 27.12
CA SER A 144 -19.02 1.54 27.42
C SER A 144 -18.80 0.13 26.88
N ARG A 145 -18.26 0.00 25.66
CA ARG A 145 -17.83 -1.29 25.09
C ARG A 145 -16.80 -1.97 25.97
N ARG A 146 -15.77 -1.25 26.41
CA ARG A 146 -14.72 -1.77 27.30
C ARG A 146 -15.31 -2.30 28.61
N ARG A 147 -16.24 -1.56 29.23
CA ARG A 147 -16.94 -2.03 30.44
C ARG A 147 -17.75 -3.30 30.18
N GLN A 148 -18.52 -3.35 29.08
CA GLN A 148 -19.31 -4.53 28.72
C GLN A 148 -18.44 -5.75 28.41
N LEU A 149 -17.26 -5.58 27.82
CA LEU A 149 -16.29 -6.65 27.62
C LEU A 149 -15.77 -7.18 28.96
N LEU A 150 -15.44 -6.31 29.91
CA LEU A 150 -15.03 -6.73 31.25
C LEU A 150 -16.17 -7.47 31.97
N GLU A 151 -17.41 -7.00 31.86
CA GLU A 151 -18.58 -7.70 32.42
C GLU A 151 -18.80 -9.06 31.76
N LEU A 152 -18.65 -9.17 30.43
CA LEU A 152 -18.73 -10.44 29.70
C LEU A 152 -17.63 -11.41 30.13
N ARG A 153 -16.40 -10.91 30.31
CA ARG A 153 -15.27 -11.68 30.82
C ARG A 153 -15.56 -12.25 32.22
N GLU A 154 -16.06 -11.44 33.14
CA GLU A 154 -16.41 -11.90 34.49
C GLU A 154 -17.53 -12.95 34.46
N ARG A 155 -18.57 -12.75 33.64
CA ARG A 155 -19.65 -13.73 33.43
C ARG A 155 -19.13 -15.03 32.84
N ALA A 156 -18.18 -14.97 31.90
CA ALA A 156 -17.53 -16.15 31.34
C ALA A 156 -16.73 -16.90 32.43
N MET A 157 -15.93 -16.19 33.23
CA MET A 157 -15.17 -16.79 34.32
C MET A 157 -16.05 -17.39 35.42
N ALA A 158 -17.27 -16.87 35.61
CA ALA A 158 -18.29 -17.44 36.48
C ALA A 158 -19.04 -18.65 35.87
N GLY A 159 -18.78 -18.98 34.60
CA GLY A 159 -19.44 -20.07 33.88
C GLY A 159 -20.88 -19.77 33.45
N GLU A 160 -21.30 -18.50 33.49
CA GLU A 160 -22.65 -18.08 33.12
C GLU A 160 -22.87 -18.03 31.60
N VAL A 161 -21.78 -18.02 30.83
CA VAL A 161 -21.76 -17.84 29.38
C VAL A 161 -20.79 -18.86 28.76
N LEU A 162 -21.16 -19.44 27.62
CA LEU A 162 -20.34 -20.36 26.81
C LEU A 162 -19.86 -21.68 27.48
N GLY A 163 -20.29 -21.99 28.71
CA GLY A 163 -20.08 -23.30 29.35
C GLY A 163 -18.60 -23.72 29.38
N ALA A 164 -18.28 -24.88 28.79
CA ALA A 164 -16.91 -25.40 28.76
C ALA A 164 -15.91 -24.51 27.99
N ALA A 165 -16.40 -23.64 27.10
CA ALA A 165 -15.57 -22.71 26.33
C ALA A 165 -15.42 -21.32 26.99
N ALA A 166 -15.97 -21.13 28.19
CA ALA A 166 -15.89 -19.84 28.87
C ALA A 166 -14.46 -19.33 29.15
N PRO A 167 -13.47 -20.19 29.48
CA PRO A 167 -12.07 -19.76 29.61
C PRO A 167 -11.49 -19.18 28.31
N LEU A 168 -11.83 -19.78 27.16
CA LEU A 168 -11.37 -19.30 25.85
C LEU A 168 -11.91 -17.90 25.52
N LEU A 169 -13.15 -17.62 25.91
CA LEU A 169 -13.74 -16.29 25.76
C LEU A 169 -13.05 -15.26 26.67
N ALA A 170 -12.77 -15.63 27.92
CA ALA A 170 -12.08 -14.72 28.83
C ALA A 170 -10.65 -14.40 28.36
N GLU A 171 -9.90 -15.40 27.88
CA GLU A 171 -8.57 -15.23 27.29
C GLU A 171 -8.60 -14.32 26.04
N ASP A 172 -9.57 -14.52 25.15
CA ASP A 172 -9.74 -13.68 23.95
C ASP A 172 -10.06 -12.22 24.30
N ILE A 173 -10.90 -11.99 25.32
CA ILE A 173 -11.18 -10.64 25.83
C ILE A 173 -9.91 -10.03 26.44
N ASP A 174 -9.15 -10.77 27.24
CA ASP A 174 -7.89 -10.29 27.81
C ASP A 174 -6.87 -9.91 26.73
N ALA A 175 -6.74 -10.75 25.70
CA ALA A 175 -5.90 -10.47 24.54
C ALA A 175 -6.34 -9.19 23.81
N HIS A 176 -7.65 -9.01 23.58
CA HIS A 176 -8.16 -7.77 22.99
C HIS A 176 -7.88 -6.54 23.85
N LEU A 177 -8.05 -6.61 25.17
CA LEU A 177 -7.83 -5.47 26.07
C LEU A 177 -6.33 -5.11 26.21
N ALA A 178 -5.44 -6.05 25.90
CA ALA A 178 -3.99 -5.84 25.89
C ALA A 178 -3.44 -5.43 24.52
N SER A 179 -4.14 -5.73 23.42
CA SER A 179 -3.67 -5.42 22.07
C SER A 179 -3.89 -3.94 21.72
N PRO A 180 -2.91 -3.24 21.14
CA PRO A 180 -3.17 -1.93 20.56
C PRO A 180 -3.93 -2.06 19.23
N HIS A 181 -4.95 -1.23 19.04
CA HIS A 181 -5.70 -1.09 17.78
C HIS A 181 -6.32 0.31 17.70
N GLU A 182 -6.45 0.88 16.51
CA GLU A 182 -6.94 2.26 16.31
C GLU A 182 -8.41 2.48 16.69
N THR A 183 -9.17 1.42 16.93
CA THR A 183 -10.58 1.47 17.37
C THR A 183 -10.74 1.69 18.87
N LYS A 184 -9.66 1.54 19.65
CA LYS A 184 -9.62 1.84 21.09
C LYS A 184 -9.64 3.34 21.34
N ASP A 185 -10.06 3.78 22.52
CA ASP A 185 -10.00 5.21 22.81
C ASP A 185 -8.56 5.69 23.05
N PHE A 186 -8.37 7.01 22.95
CA PHE A 186 -7.06 7.64 23.13
C PHE A 186 -6.44 7.35 24.50
N GLU A 187 -7.22 7.36 25.59
CA GLU A 187 -6.69 7.17 26.94
C GLU A 187 -6.23 5.73 27.17
N GLU A 188 -6.98 4.78 26.63
CA GLU A 188 -6.65 3.36 26.64
C GLU A 188 -5.34 3.10 25.90
N LEU A 189 -5.18 3.66 24.70
CA LEU A 189 -3.92 3.54 23.95
C LEU A 189 -2.77 4.23 24.67
N VAL A 190 -2.95 5.43 25.25
CA VAL A 190 -1.90 6.07 26.07
C VAL A 190 -1.51 5.19 27.26
N SER A 191 -2.50 4.60 27.96
CA SER A 191 -2.23 3.69 29.06
C SER A 191 -1.47 2.43 28.64
N LEU A 192 -1.76 1.88 27.44
CA LEU A 192 -0.98 0.77 26.87
C LEU A 192 0.46 1.20 26.54
N TYR A 193 0.65 2.40 26.00
CA TYR A 193 1.98 2.94 25.68
C TYR A 193 2.83 3.15 26.94
N GLU A 194 2.24 3.69 28.01
CA GLU A 194 2.92 3.90 29.29
C GLU A 194 3.34 2.57 29.91
N ARG A 195 2.47 1.56 29.87
CA ARG A 195 2.69 0.21 30.44
C ARG A 195 3.50 -0.73 29.55
N ALA A 196 3.80 -0.37 28.30
CA ALA A 196 4.53 -1.21 27.37
C ALA A 196 5.87 -1.70 27.98
N ALA A 197 6.10 -3.02 27.98
CA ALA A 197 7.28 -3.61 28.59
C ALA A 197 8.56 -3.38 27.77
N ASP A 198 8.41 -3.21 26.46
CA ASP A 198 9.48 -3.12 25.48
C ASP A 198 9.15 -2.15 24.32
N ASP A 199 10.14 -1.85 23.48
CA ASP A 199 10.00 -0.96 22.33
C ASP A 199 9.06 -1.45 21.24
N GLY A 200 9.04 -2.76 20.99
CA GLY A 200 8.16 -3.36 20.00
C GLY A 200 6.71 -3.08 20.38
N SER A 201 6.35 -3.39 21.62
CA SER A 201 5.04 -3.13 22.20
C SER A 201 4.70 -1.63 22.17
N ALA A 202 5.60 -0.76 22.61
CA ALA A 202 5.38 0.69 22.60
C ALA A 202 5.16 1.23 21.17
N ARG A 203 5.96 0.75 20.20
CA ARG A 203 5.84 1.10 18.79
C ARG A 203 4.51 0.66 18.19
N LEU A 204 4.01 -0.53 18.53
CA LEU A 204 2.71 -1.02 18.09
C LEU A 204 1.58 -0.11 18.59
N VAL A 205 1.64 0.33 19.85
CA VAL A 205 0.69 1.29 20.40
C VAL A 205 0.75 2.64 19.69
N LEU A 206 1.96 3.14 19.41
CA LEU A 206 2.13 4.38 18.63
C LEU A 206 1.58 4.23 17.21
N TRP A 207 1.69 3.07 16.56
CA TRP A 207 1.05 2.84 15.26
C TRP A 207 -0.47 2.94 15.34
N ALA A 208 -1.12 2.34 16.35
CA ALA A 208 -2.56 2.52 16.56
C ALA A 208 -2.94 3.99 16.76
N LEU A 209 -2.18 4.72 17.58
CA LEU A 209 -2.40 6.16 17.79
C LEU A 209 -2.19 6.98 16.51
N ALA A 210 -1.21 6.64 15.67
CA ALA A 210 -0.91 7.39 14.44
C ALA A 210 -2.03 7.31 13.40
N LEU A 211 -2.81 6.22 13.43
CA LEU A 211 -3.98 5.99 12.57
C LEU A 211 -5.24 6.71 13.05
N GLN A 212 -5.25 7.20 14.30
CA GLN A 212 -6.35 8.00 14.83
C GLN A 212 -6.28 9.45 14.39
N GLU A 213 -7.44 10.09 14.35
CA GLU A 213 -7.58 11.53 14.15
C GLU A 213 -7.84 12.24 15.48
N GLY A 214 -7.40 13.50 15.59
CA GLY A 214 -7.78 14.40 16.68
C GLY A 214 -6.64 15.21 17.29
N VAL A 215 -6.99 16.36 17.84
CA VAL A 215 -6.03 17.34 18.41
C VAL A 215 -5.13 16.75 19.50
N ARG A 216 -5.66 15.79 20.28
CA ARG A 216 -4.89 15.13 21.36
C ARG A 216 -3.81 14.20 20.81
N VAL A 217 -4.12 13.47 19.73
CA VAL A 217 -3.16 12.64 19.00
C VAL A 217 -2.05 13.53 18.42
N ASP A 218 -2.43 14.64 17.78
CA ASP A 218 -1.47 15.59 17.21
C ASP A 218 -0.54 16.21 18.26
N ALA A 219 -1.10 16.57 19.42
CA ALA A 219 -0.32 17.09 20.54
C ALA A 219 0.69 16.04 21.06
N LEU A 220 0.27 14.78 21.20
CA LEU A 220 1.15 13.69 21.61
C LEU A 220 2.31 13.52 20.62
N PHE A 221 2.02 13.39 19.32
CA PHE A 221 3.03 13.16 18.29
C PHE A 221 3.97 14.35 18.11
N ARG A 222 3.48 15.58 18.26
CA ARG A 222 4.32 16.78 18.34
C ARG A 222 5.27 16.70 19.53
N GLY A 223 4.75 16.34 20.71
CA GLY A 223 5.57 16.13 21.91
C GLY A 223 6.67 15.08 21.69
N LEU A 224 6.35 13.96 21.04
CA LEU A 224 7.32 12.91 20.70
C LEU A 224 8.41 13.41 19.74
N ARG A 225 8.06 14.18 18.69
CA ARG A 225 9.05 14.81 17.79
C ARG A 225 9.98 15.76 18.55
N GLN A 226 9.42 16.64 19.38
CA GLN A 226 10.20 17.60 20.16
C GLN A 226 11.14 16.91 21.17
N ARG A 227 10.71 15.78 21.74
CA ARG A 227 11.59 14.94 22.58
C ARG A 227 12.71 14.29 21.76
N ALA A 228 12.42 13.80 20.55
CA ALA A 228 13.43 13.27 19.64
C ALA A 228 14.50 14.32 19.32
N LEU A 229 14.07 15.55 19.00
CA LEU A 229 14.97 16.69 18.77
C LEU A 229 15.79 17.10 20.01
N ARG A 230 15.45 16.65 21.21
CA ARG A 230 16.25 16.90 22.41
C ARG A 230 17.12 15.70 22.80
N ASP A 231 17.20 14.66 21.95
CA ASP A 231 17.79 13.36 22.27
C ASP A 231 17.15 12.71 23.54
N GLU A 232 15.94 13.15 23.93
CA GLU A 232 15.23 12.69 25.13
C GLU A 232 14.44 11.38 24.89
N LEU A 233 14.49 10.86 23.66
CA LEU A 233 14.03 9.52 23.34
C LEU A 233 15.14 8.46 23.50
N ARG A 234 16.36 8.85 23.90
CA ARG A 234 17.44 7.94 24.29
C ARG A 234 17.20 7.37 25.69
N GLY A 235 16.13 6.60 25.83
CA GLY A 235 15.85 5.79 27.02
C GLY A 235 16.30 4.33 26.83
N PRO A 236 15.98 3.45 27.80
CA PRO A 236 16.04 1.98 27.60
C PRO A 236 15.14 1.51 26.43
N ARG A 237 14.27 2.42 25.98
CA ARG A 237 13.40 2.31 24.83
C ARG A 237 14.04 3.02 23.63
N GLY A 238 14.65 2.28 22.70
CA GLY A 238 15.50 2.74 21.60
C GLY A 238 14.84 3.72 20.62
N GLU A 239 15.53 4.83 20.37
CA GLU A 239 15.10 6.04 19.67
C GLU A 239 14.52 5.80 18.27
N ALA A 240 15.16 4.99 17.42
CA ALA A 240 14.77 4.86 16.02
C ALA A 240 13.43 4.13 15.80
N SER A 241 13.10 3.14 16.63
CA SER A 241 11.94 2.28 16.40
C SER A 241 10.61 3.02 16.59
N GLN A 242 10.56 3.98 17.51
CA GLN A 242 9.36 4.76 17.85
C GLN A 242 9.11 5.91 16.89
N LEU A 243 10.13 6.32 16.12
CA LEU A 243 10.02 7.45 15.20
C LEU A 243 9.22 7.12 13.93
N LEU A 244 9.15 5.86 13.51
CA LEU A 244 8.38 5.48 12.32
C LEU A 244 6.89 5.87 12.43
N PRO A 245 6.15 5.49 13.49
CA PRO A 245 4.78 6.00 13.71
C PRO A 245 4.69 7.53 13.75
N VAL A 246 5.72 8.20 14.28
CA VAL A 246 5.77 9.65 14.41
C VAL A 246 5.88 10.33 13.03
N VAL A 247 6.68 9.75 12.14
CA VAL A 247 6.82 10.18 10.76
C VAL A 247 5.53 9.91 9.98
N GLU A 248 4.93 8.72 10.13
CA GLU A 248 3.64 8.39 9.51
C GLU A 248 2.53 9.37 9.92
N ARG A 249 2.42 9.71 11.21
CA ARG A 249 1.39 10.66 11.65
C ARG A 249 1.56 12.02 10.98
N ALA A 250 2.80 12.51 10.87
CA ALA A 250 3.08 13.77 10.22
C ALA A 250 2.83 13.72 8.70
N LEU A 251 3.06 12.58 8.05
CA LEU A 251 2.69 12.35 6.64
C LEU A 251 1.19 12.50 6.40
N ARG A 252 0.36 12.02 7.34
CA ARG A 252 -1.11 12.11 7.25
C ARG A 252 -1.64 13.51 7.55
N SER A 253 -0.88 14.34 8.24
CA SER A 253 -1.29 15.69 8.65
C SER A 253 -0.08 16.63 8.62
N PRO A 254 0.46 16.92 7.43
CA PRO A 254 1.68 17.70 7.30
C PRO A 254 1.46 19.15 7.76
N SER A 255 2.47 19.68 8.44
CA SER A 255 2.52 21.07 8.91
C SER A 255 3.93 21.63 8.73
N THR A 256 4.07 22.95 8.61
CA THR A 256 5.39 23.61 8.54
C THR A 256 6.28 23.20 9.72
N GLU A 257 5.72 23.15 10.94
CA GLU A 257 6.41 22.69 12.15
C GLU A 257 6.95 21.26 12.00
N SER A 258 6.13 20.31 11.51
CA SER A 258 6.60 18.93 11.32
C SER A 258 7.71 18.80 10.27
N VAL A 259 7.69 19.63 9.23
CA VAL A 259 8.78 19.64 8.24
C VAL A 259 10.06 20.17 8.86
N GLU A 260 9.99 21.29 9.58
CA GLU A 260 11.14 21.88 10.28
C GLU A 260 11.74 20.88 11.28
N ASP A 261 10.89 20.18 12.04
CA ASP A 261 11.30 19.11 12.94
C ASP A 261 12.06 18.00 12.20
N PHE A 262 11.55 17.55 11.05
CA PHE A 262 12.16 16.48 10.27
C PHE A 262 13.48 16.87 9.60
N VAL A 263 13.57 18.10 9.08
CA VAL A 263 14.83 18.65 8.57
C VAL A 263 15.89 18.66 9.67
N ALA A 264 15.53 19.05 10.89
CA ALA A 264 16.46 19.10 12.02
C ALA A 264 16.81 17.69 12.56
N LEU A 265 15.87 16.76 12.50
CA LEU A 265 16.03 15.40 13.01
C LEU A 265 16.87 14.52 12.07
N PHE A 266 16.68 14.63 10.76
CA PHE A 266 17.30 13.76 9.76
C PHE A 266 18.83 13.56 9.91
N PRO A 267 19.66 14.61 10.00
CA PRO A 267 21.11 14.44 10.13
C PRO A 267 21.53 13.87 11.49
N ARG A 268 20.66 13.89 12.50
CA ARG A 268 20.96 13.42 13.86
C ARG A 268 20.76 11.93 14.04
N LEU A 269 19.90 11.33 13.22
CA LEU A 269 19.55 9.91 13.34
C LEU A 269 20.71 8.98 12.98
N GLY A 270 21.71 9.46 12.23
CA GLY A 270 22.83 8.66 11.74
C GLY A 270 22.40 7.58 10.75
N VAL A 271 23.37 6.95 10.09
CA VAL A 271 23.10 5.96 9.03
C VAL A 271 22.47 4.65 9.54
N GLU A 272 22.65 4.34 10.83
CA GLU A 272 22.06 3.13 11.47
C GLU A 272 20.52 3.19 11.54
N ALA A 273 19.94 4.39 11.42
CA ALA A 273 18.50 4.61 11.39
C ALA A 273 17.95 4.76 9.96
N ALA A 274 18.58 4.09 8.98
CA ALA A 274 18.25 4.19 7.56
C ALA A 274 16.74 4.08 7.26
N SER A 275 16.01 3.18 7.91
CA SER A 275 14.56 3.04 7.70
C SER A 275 13.77 4.28 8.13
N VAL A 276 14.14 4.90 9.26
CA VAL A 276 13.49 6.15 9.74
C VAL A 276 13.86 7.31 8.83
N ARG A 277 15.15 7.43 8.48
CA ARG A 277 15.64 8.47 7.57
C ARG A 277 14.95 8.38 6.22
N PHE A 278 14.81 7.19 5.66
CA PHE A 278 14.07 6.96 4.43
C PHE A 278 12.60 7.43 4.52
N GLN A 279 11.90 7.11 5.61
CA GLN A 279 10.52 7.62 5.77
C GLN A 279 10.47 9.13 5.98
N ILE A 280 11.45 9.73 6.67
CA ILE A 280 11.56 11.19 6.78
C ILE A 280 11.80 11.82 5.40
N ALA A 281 12.68 11.23 4.60
CA ALA A 281 12.96 11.67 3.23
C ALA A 281 11.65 11.68 2.40
N ARG A 282 10.84 10.63 2.50
CA ARG A 282 9.50 10.57 1.89
C ARG A 282 8.54 11.61 2.47
N ALA A 283 8.56 11.84 3.78
CA ALA A 283 7.71 12.84 4.42
C ALA A 283 8.04 14.28 3.99
N LEU A 284 9.32 14.59 3.88
CA LEU A 284 9.79 15.88 3.38
C LEU A 284 9.48 16.05 1.90
N HIS A 285 9.53 14.96 1.13
CA HIS A 285 9.09 14.93 -0.26
C HIS A 285 7.61 15.33 -0.37
N ASP A 286 6.71 14.63 0.32
CA ASP A 286 5.26 14.91 0.27
C ASP A 286 4.95 16.33 0.77
N ALA A 287 5.75 16.84 1.71
CA ALA A 287 5.61 18.16 2.29
C ALA A 287 6.39 19.28 1.57
N CYS A 288 6.99 19.01 0.41
CA CYS A 288 7.84 19.96 -0.32
C CYS A 288 7.19 21.33 -0.59
N PRO A 289 5.87 21.48 -0.82
CA PRO A 289 5.25 22.80 -0.97
C PRO A 289 5.38 23.70 0.28
N TRP A 290 5.52 23.11 1.47
CA TRP A 290 5.55 23.79 2.76
C TRP A 290 6.95 23.87 3.36
N ALA A 291 7.93 23.21 2.74
CA ALA A 291 9.27 23.09 3.30
C ALA A 291 10.18 24.25 2.90
N PRO A 292 10.92 24.84 3.85
CA PRO A 292 12.00 25.76 3.52
C PRO A 292 13.02 25.07 2.62
N ARG A 293 13.31 25.65 1.44
CA ARG A 293 14.27 25.09 0.47
C ARG A 293 15.65 24.80 1.07
N THR A 294 16.07 25.61 2.03
CA THR A 294 17.33 25.44 2.78
C THR A 294 17.35 24.17 3.65
N GLY A 295 16.18 23.74 4.15
CA GLY A 295 16.06 22.54 4.95
C GLY A 295 16.16 21.26 4.12
N ILE A 296 15.44 21.20 3.00
CA ILE A 296 15.52 20.06 2.05
C ILE A 296 16.96 19.87 1.56
N LEU A 297 17.68 20.97 1.33
CA LEU A 297 19.08 20.93 0.96
C LEU A 297 19.98 20.24 1.97
N ALA A 298 19.82 20.57 3.24
CA ALA A 298 20.61 19.97 4.31
C ALA A 298 20.37 18.45 4.38
N VAL A 299 19.11 18.04 4.21
CA VAL A 299 18.71 16.63 4.15
C VAL A 299 19.31 15.94 2.93
N ALA A 300 19.21 16.54 1.74
CA ALA A 300 19.77 15.97 0.52
C ALA A 300 21.30 15.83 0.57
N ALA A 301 22.01 16.76 1.20
CA ALA A 301 23.45 16.70 1.37
C ALA A 301 23.88 15.55 2.30
N ASP A 302 23.09 15.27 3.34
CA ASP A 302 23.36 14.21 4.33
C ASP A 302 22.78 12.84 3.93
N ALA A 303 21.83 12.80 3.00
CA ALA A 303 21.15 11.58 2.56
C ALA A 303 22.12 10.58 1.92
N ASN A 304 21.90 9.27 2.07
CA ASN A 304 22.53 8.26 1.21
C ASN A 304 21.84 8.20 -0.16
N ASP A 305 22.29 7.32 -1.05
CA ASP A 305 21.75 7.27 -2.41
C ASP A 305 20.30 6.78 -2.50
N GLU A 306 19.89 5.90 -1.59
CA GLU A 306 18.51 5.41 -1.51
C GLU A 306 17.56 6.47 -0.95
N GLU A 307 17.98 7.18 0.10
CA GLU A 307 17.25 8.31 0.72
C GLU A 307 17.11 9.48 -0.27
N LEU A 308 18.20 9.82 -0.98
CA LEU A 308 18.18 10.85 -2.01
C LEU A 308 17.34 10.40 -3.21
N GLY A 309 17.40 9.12 -3.58
CA GLY A 309 16.53 8.52 -4.58
C GLY A 309 15.05 8.68 -4.21
N ALA A 310 14.67 8.42 -2.96
CA ALA A 310 13.30 8.59 -2.47
C ALA A 310 12.85 10.06 -2.46
N LEU A 311 13.74 10.99 -2.08
CA LEU A 311 13.46 12.42 -2.22
C LEU A 311 13.15 12.78 -3.68
N ALA A 312 13.80 12.11 -4.63
CA ALA A 312 13.84 12.53 -6.02
C ALA A 312 12.88 11.78 -6.97
N GLN A 313 12.48 10.54 -6.65
CA GLN A 313 11.68 9.65 -7.50
C GLN A 313 10.27 10.20 -7.77
N ASP A 314 9.67 10.90 -6.82
CA ASP A 314 8.26 11.32 -6.90
C ASP A 314 8.08 12.83 -7.22
N LEU A 315 9.17 13.57 -7.49
CA LEU A 315 9.13 15.03 -7.71
C LEU A 315 8.87 15.42 -9.16
N GLU A 316 7.69 15.11 -9.68
CA GLU A 316 7.21 15.66 -10.96
C GLU A 316 7.15 17.19 -10.90
N GLY A 317 8.18 17.85 -11.43
CA GLY A 317 8.30 19.31 -11.49
C GLY A 317 8.49 20.01 -10.14
N ARG A 318 8.78 19.28 -9.06
CA ARG A 318 8.86 19.81 -7.68
C ARG A 318 10.26 19.80 -7.08
N LEU A 319 11.26 19.26 -7.78
CA LEU A 319 12.65 19.37 -7.37
C LEU A 319 13.05 20.84 -7.30
N CYS A 320 13.52 21.27 -6.13
CA CYS A 320 14.16 22.57 -6.01
C CYS A 320 15.55 22.50 -6.68
N GLU A 321 15.94 23.58 -7.39
CA GLU A 321 17.25 23.69 -8.05
C GLU A 321 18.43 23.17 -7.21
N PRO A 322 18.48 23.45 -5.90
CA PRO A 322 19.61 22.97 -5.11
C PRO A 322 19.66 21.44 -4.90
N ALA A 323 18.51 20.76 -4.84
CA ALA A 323 18.48 19.29 -4.81
C ALA A 323 18.96 18.70 -6.16
N ILE A 324 18.59 19.34 -7.27
CA ILE A 324 19.09 18.97 -8.61
C ILE A 324 20.62 19.11 -8.66
N VAL A 325 21.17 20.21 -8.13
CA VAL A 325 22.63 20.42 -8.05
C VAL A 325 23.33 19.33 -7.24
N GLU A 326 22.78 18.93 -6.09
CA GLU A 326 23.37 17.87 -5.27
C GLU A 326 23.28 16.49 -5.95
N ILE A 327 22.15 16.16 -6.59
CA ILE A 327 22.01 14.93 -7.37
C ILE A 327 23.01 14.93 -8.54
N ARG A 328 23.14 16.02 -9.29
CA ARG A 328 24.15 16.18 -10.36
C ARG A 328 25.56 15.95 -9.82
N ARG A 329 25.90 16.54 -8.67
CA ARG A 329 27.22 16.40 -8.04
C ARG A 329 27.55 14.94 -7.74
N ARG A 330 26.56 14.14 -7.31
CA ARG A 330 26.74 12.71 -6.99
C ARG A 330 26.78 11.82 -8.22
N VAL A 331 25.93 12.10 -9.21
CA VAL A 331 25.95 11.40 -10.50
C VAL A 331 27.26 11.66 -11.23
N GLY A 332 27.79 12.89 -11.15
CA GLY A 332 28.95 13.33 -11.91
C GLY A 332 28.65 13.38 -13.41
N ASP A 333 29.69 13.20 -14.23
CA ASP A 333 29.56 13.20 -15.69
C ASP A 333 29.20 11.81 -16.26
N ASP A 334 29.29 10.74 -15.46
CA ASP A 334 29.02 9.37 -15.89
C ASP A 334 27.61 8.93 -15.50
N TYR A 335 26.64 9.45 -16.26
CA TYR A 335 25.24 9.04 -16.13
C TYR A 335 25.05 7.53 -16.31
N GLY A 336 25.92 6.79 -17.02
CA GLY A 336 25.76 5.36 -17.26
C GLY A 336 25.95 4.48 -16.03
N ARG A 337 26.76 4.93 -15.05
CA ARG A 337 27.07 4.18 -13.83
C ARG A 337 26.26 4.59 -12.60
N SER A 338 25.49 5.67 -12.70
CA SER A 338 24.68 6.17 -11.59
C SER A 338 23.47 5.27 -11.27
N ASP A 339 22.91 5.41 -10.07
CA ASP A 339 21.62 4.82 -9.72
C ASP A 339 20.53 5.34 -10.67
N GLY A 340 19.70 4.43 -11.19
CA GLY A 340 18.62 4.77 -12.12
C GLY A 340 17.65 5.81 -11.56
N ARG A 341 17.45 5.86 -10.23
CA ARG A 341 16.58 6.84 -9.56
C ARG A 341 17.07 8.28 -9.73
N PHE A 342 18.39 8.50 -9.71
CA PHE A 342 18.95 9.83 -9.95
C PHE A 342 18.75 10.30 -11.38
N ARG A 343 18.89 9.40 -12.35
CA ARG A 343 18.60 9.73 -13.76
C ARG A 343 17.13 10.11 -13.94
N ILE A 344 16.21 9.34 -13.35
CA ILE A 344 14.77 9.62 -13.42
C ILE A 344 14.45 10.98 -12.82
N ALA A 345 15.00 11.28 -11.65
CA ALA A 345 14.83 12.57 -10.98
C ALA A 345 15.36 13.75 -11.81
N LEU A 346 16.61 13.68 -12.27
CA LEU A 346 17.23 14.71 -13.09
C LEU A 346 16.49 14.89 -14.43
N SER A 347 16.06 13.79 -15.04
CA SER A 347 15.21 13.80 -16.22
C SER A 347 13.91 14.55 -15.97
N ARG A 348 13.15 14.22 -14.92
CA ARG A 348 11.90 14.91 -14.54
C ARG A 348 12.12 16.39 -14.20
N ALA A 349 13.32 16.77 -13.79
CA ALA A 349 13.72 18.15 -13.56
C ALA A 349 14.11 18.93 -14.83
N GLY A 350 14.14 18.28 -16.00
CA GLY A 350 14.55 18.91 -17.27
C GLY A 350 16.07 19.05 -17.40
N ASP A 351 16.84 18.17 -16.78
CA ASP A 351 18.30 18.20 -16.88
C ASP A 351 18.79 17.86 -18.30
N SER A 352 19.46 18.82 -18.94
CA SER A 352 20.02 18.65 -20.29
C SER A 352 21.21 17.67 -20.35
N GLY A 353 21.85 17.37 -19.22
CA GLY A 353 22.86 16.31 -19.14
C GLY A 353 22.24 14.93 -19.37
N VAL A 354 21.12 14.64 -18.70
CA VAL A 354 20.38 13.39 -18.89
C VAL A 354 19.82 13.27 -20.30
N VAL A 355 19.29 14.36 -20.88
CA VAL A 355 18.78 14.36 -22.26
C VAL A 355 19.88 14.00 -23.25
N ARG A 356 21.05 14.67 -23.17
CA ARG A 356 22.20 14.38 -24.05
C ARG A 356 22.75 12.97 -23.86
N TRP A 357 22.81 12.48 -22.63
CA TRP A 357 23.21 11.09 -22.36
C TRP A 357 22.23 10.10 -23.00
N ALA A 358 20.93 10.31 -22.82
CA ALA A 358 19.90 9.44 -23.37
C ALA A 358 19.90 9.44 -24.90
N GLU A 359 20.10 10.61 -25.53
CA GLU A 359 20.30 10.70 -26.98
C GLU A 359 21.53 9.91 -27.44
N GLY A 360 22.65 9.98 -26.70
CA GLY A 360 23.87 9.21 -27.00
C GLY A 360 23.65 7.69 -26.90
N VAL A 361 22.95 7.23 -25.86
CA VAL A 361 22.58 5.82 -25.70
C VAL A 361 21.70 5.36 -26.86
N LEU A 362 20.66 6.14 -27.22
CA LEU A 362 19.77 5.79 -28.33
C LEU A 362 20.43 5.87 -29.72
N ALA A 363 21.53 6.61 -29.86
CA ALA A 363 22.32 6.63 -31.09
C ALA A 363 23.09 5.33 -31.34
N THR A 364 23.21 4.45 -30.33
CA THR A 364 23.99 3.22 -30.41
C THR A 364 23.15 1.98 -30.05
N PRO A 365 23.45 0.79 -30.58
CA PRO A 365 22.71 -0.43 -30.26
C PRO A 365 23.24 -1.06 -28.97
N VAL A 366 23.13 -0.36 -27.85
CA VAL A 366 23.66 -0.80 -26.54
C VAL A 366 22.56 -1.10 -25.52
N GLU A 367 22.97 -1.78 -24.45
CA GLU A 367 22.17 -1.98 -23.24
C GLU A 367 21.74 -0.63 -22.65
N GLY A 368 20.49 -0.53 -22.17
CA GLY A 368 19.94 0.70 -21.59
C GLY A 368 19.10 1.57 -22.53
N ALA A 369 18.89 1.17 -23.79
CA ALA A 369 18.05 1.90 -24.75
C ALA A 369 16.61 2.14 -24.24
N ALA A 370 15.99 1.15 -23.61
CA ALA A 370 14.67 1.27 -22.98
C ALA A 370 14.65 2.35 -21.89
N GLN A 371 15.67 2.37 -21.02
CA GLN A 371 15.78 3.37 -19.96
C GLN A 371 16.04 4.77 -20.55
N ALA A 372 16.88 4.89 -21.57
CA ALA A 372 17.14 6.17 -22.24
C ALA A 372 15.88 6.72 -22.93
N ALA A 373 15.11 5.85 -23.61
CA ALA A 373 13.81 6.20 -24.18
C ALA A 373 12.84 6.68 -23.10
N TYR A 374 12.78 5.97 -21.97
CA TYR A 374 11.97 6.38 -20.82
C TYR A 374 12.35 7.76 -20.30
N LEU A 375 13.65 8.00 -20.08
CA LEU A 375 14.15 9.29 -19.57
C LEU A 375 13.89 10.44 -20.55
N LEU A 376 14.06 10.26 -21.86
CA LEU A 376 13.68 11.30 -22.82
C LEU A 376 12.19 11.59 -22.79
N ALA A 377 11.36 10.55 -22.73
CA ALA A 377 9.91 10.67 -22.73
C ALA A 377 9.37 11.40 -21.49
N ILE A 378 10.00 11.25 -20.32
CA ILE A 378 9.57 11.95 -19.10
C ILE A 378 10.25 13.31 -18.89
N SER A 379 11.32 13.62 -19.63
CA SER A 379 12.03 14.90 -19.48
C SER A 379 11.20 16.07 -20.00
N PRO A 380 10.97 17.13 -19.20
CA PRO A 380 10.32 18.34 -19.69
C PRO A 380 11.32 19.23 -20.44
N GLY A 381 10.79 20.12 -21.29
CA GLY A 381 11.53 21.20 -21.93
C GLY A 381 11.87 20.94 -23.40
N ALA A 382 12.17 22.04 -24.10
CA ALA A 382 12.31 22.07 -25.55
C ALA A 382 13.42 21.17 -26.10
N GLU A 383 14.49 20.94 -25.33
CA GLU A 383 15.59 20.05 -25.74
C GLU A 383 15.14 18.59 -25.76
N ALA A 384 14.42 18.14 -24.73
CA ALA A 384 13.83 16.81 -24.69
C ALA A 384 12.75 16.65 -25.77
N ASP A 385 11.91 17.67 -25.99
CA ASP A 385 10.92 17.67 -27.08
C ASP A 385 11.58 17.52 -28.45
N ALA A 386 12.65 18.28 -28.70
CA ALA A 386 13.41 18.21 -29.94
C ALA A 386 14.09 16.85 -30.11
N ALA A 387 14.67 16.29 -29.04
CA ALA A 387 15.27 14.97 -29.05
C ALA A 387 14.24 13.87 -29.38
N VAL A 388 13.09 13.87 -28.70
CA VAL A 388 12.00 12.91 -28.96
C VAL A 388 11.48 13.06 -30.38
N ARG A 389 11.24 14.29 -30.86
CA ARG A 389 10.81 14.55 -32.24
C ARG A 389 11.79 14.01 -33.25
N ARG A 390 13.08 14.33 -33.09
CA ARG A 390 14.16 13.84 -33.93
C ARG A 390 14.17 12.32 -33.98
N ARG A 391 14.01 11.65 -32.83
CA ARG A 391 13.93 10.18 -32.78
C ARG A 391 12.68 9.63 -33.44
N ILE A 392 11.53 10.27 -33.31
CA ILE A 392 10.32 9.84 -34.03
C ILE A 392 10.52 9.98 -35.55
N GLU A 393 11.16 11.06 -36.00
CA GLU A 393 11.39 11.34 -37.42
C GLU A 393 12.48 10.44 -38.03
N GLU A 394 13.59 10.23 -37.32
CA GLU A 394 14.81 9.57 -37.80
C GLU A 394 14.92 8.07 -37.45
N ALA A 395 14.18 7.56 -36.45
CA ALA A 395 14.51 6.27 -35.88
C ALA A 395 13.90 5.06 -36.61
N ASP A 396 14.66 3.96 -36.52
CA ASP A 396 14.25 2.58 -36.80
C ASP A 396 13.20 2.10 -35.78
N ASP A 397 12.34 1.16 -36.19
CA ASP A 397 11.20 0.58 -35.47
C ASP A 397 11.55 0.13 -34.05
N ARG A 398 12.81 -0.23 -33.81
CA ARG A 398 13.32 -0.59 -32.48
C ARG A 398 13.18 0.54 -31.46
N VAL A 399 13.55 1.77 -31.80
CA VAL A 399 13.50 2.90 -30.84
C VAL A 399 12.06 3.32 -30.58
N LEU A 400 11.20 3.25 -31.61
CA LEU A 400 9.77 3.47 -31.47
C LEU A 400 9.16 2.44 -30.51
N ALA A 401 9.51 1.16 -30.63
CA ALA A 401 9.01 0.10 -29.74
C ALA A 401 9.34 0.34 -28.25
N GLU A 402 10.44 1.05 -27.95
CA GLU A 402 10.80 1.42 -26.58
C GLU A 402 10.14 2.73 -26.11
N LEU A 403 9.97 3.71 -27.01
CA LEU A 403 9.38 5.02 -26.68
C LEU A 403 7.85 4.96 -26.50
N VAL A 404 7.15 4.18 -27.33
CA VAL A 404 5.67 4.16 -27.35
C VAL A 404 5.06 3.71 -26.01
N PRO A 405 5.51 2.62 -25.37
CA PRO A 405 4.94 2.21 -24.09
C PRO A 405 5.00 3.31 -23.03
N VAL A 406 6.09 4.08 -23.01
CA VAL A 406 6.30 5.16 -22.04
C VAL A 406 5.42 6.37 -22.34
N LEU A 407 5.27 6.73 -23.62
CA LEU A 407 4.39 7.83 -24.04
C LEU A 407 2.91 7.51 -23.78
N VAL A 408 2.52 6.24 -23.80
CA VAL A 408 1.14 5.79 -23.52
C VAL A 408 0.86 5.73 -22.02
N ALA A 409 1.80 5.23 -21.22
CA ALA A 409 1.55 4.82 -19.83
C ALA A 409 1.40 5.95 -18.80
N ASP A 410 1.74 7.21 -19.13
CA ASP A 410 1.99 8.24 -18.12
C ASP A 410 1.29 9.57 -18.49
N ASP A 411 0.72 10.25 -17.49
CA ASP A 411 -0.44 11.16 -17.60
C ASP A 411 -0.06 12.65 -17.65
N VAL A 412 0.95 13.01 -18.44
CA VAL A 412 1.49 14.38 -18.47
C VAL A 412 1.06 15.13 -19.74
N VAL A 413 0.35 16.25 -19.59
CA VAL A 413 -0.21 17.12 -20.66
C VAL A 413 0.78 17.49 -21.77
N ALA A 414 2.07 17.69 -21.47
CA ALA A 414 3.10 17.99 -22.47
C ALA A 414 3.35 16.84 -23.47
N ARG A 415 2.75 15.65 -23.24
CA ARG A 415 2.95 14.45 -24.05
C ARG A 415 1.86 14.22 -25.10
N ASP A 416 0.74 14.95 -25.04
CA ASP A 416 -0.29 14.87 -26.09
C ASP A 416 0.27 15.33 -27.44
N GLU A 417 1.14 16.34 -27.47
CA GLU A 417 1.84 16.78 -28.68
C GLU A 417 2.86 15.74 -29.18
N ARG A 418 3.59 15.09 -28.26
CA ARG A 418 4.56 14.01 -28.60
C ARG A 418 3.83 12.77 -29.14
N LEU A 419 2.68 12.44 -28.57
CA LEU A 419 1.80 11.35 -29.00
C LEU A 419 1.18 11.66 -30.36
N ALA A 420 0.70 12.89 -30.57
CA ALA A 420 0.17 13.33 -31.86
C ALA A 420 1.22 13.27 -32.98
N LEU A 421 2.46 13.67 -32.69
CA LEU A 421 3.58 13.58 -33.62
C LEU A 421 3.90 12.12 -33.98
N LEU A 422 3.93 11.22 -32.98
CA LEU A 422 4.12 9.79 -33.19
C LEU A 422 3.02 9.21 -34.09
N VAL A 423 1.75 9.53 -33.80
CA VAL A 423 0.60 9.10 -34.62
C VAL A 423 0.76 9.59 -36.07
N ALA A 424 1.04 10.88 -36.29
CA ALA A 424 1.23 11.44 -37.62
C ALA A 424 2.40 10.80 -38.40
N ARG A 425 3.50 10.45 -37.69
CA ARG A 425 4.64 9.76 -38.30
C ARG A 425 4.30 8.34 -38.73
N LEU A 426 3.51 7.63 -37.91
CA LEU A 426 3.06 6.28 -38.21
C LEU A 426 2.10 6.29 -39.40
N GLU A 427 1.16 7.23 -39.48
CA GLU A 427 0.23 7.38 -40.61
C GLU A 427 0.93 7.59 -41.96
N THR A 428 2.13 8.18 -41.96
CA THR A 428 2.89 8.52 -43.18
C THR A 428 4.08 7.59 -43.43
N GLY A 429 4.32 6.62 -42.55
CA GLY A 429 5.49 5.75 -42.57
C GLY A 429 5.28 4.46 -43.34
N VAL A 430 6.28 4.10 -44.16
CA VAL A 430 6.36 2.80 -44.82
C VAL A 430 7.23 1.88 -43.97
N GLY A 431 6.62 0.95 -43.23
CA GLY A 431 7.34 0.02 -42.36
C GLY A 431 6.45 -1.05 -41.75
N ALA A 432 7.01 -2.24 -41.48
CA ALA A 432 6.30 -3.30 -40.80
C ALA A 432 6.39 -3.07 -39.29
N TYR A 433 5.27 -2.77 -38.64
CA TYR A 433 5.17 -2.52 -37.19
C TYR A 433 4.81 -3.74 -36.29
N PRO A 434 5.17 -5.03 -36.56
CA PRO A 434 4.78 -6.15 -35.70
C PRO A 434 5.16 -5.99 -34.23
N ARG A 435 6.37 -5.49 -33.94
CA ARG A 435 6.84 -5.32 -32.55
C ARG A 435 6.02 -4.27 -31.79
N LEU A 436 5.72 -3.17 -32.47
CA LEU A 436 4.93 -2.08 -31.90
C LEU A 436 3.48 -2.51 -31.68
N ARG A 437 2.87 -3.24 -32.63
CA ARG A 437 1.51 -3.77 -32.48
C ARG A 437 1.41 -4.79 -31.35
N THR A 438 2.40 -5.68 -31.19
CA THR A 438 2.46 -6.62 -30.06
C THR A 438 2.51 -5.87 -28.73
N ALA A 439 3.43 -4.91 -28.60
CA ALA A 439 3.54 -4.08 -27.41
C ALA A 439 2.20 -3.38 -27.12
N LEU A 440 1.64 -2.62 -28.07
CA LEU A 440 0.39 -1.89 -27.88
C LEU A 440 -0.81 -2.78 -27.52
N SER A 441 -0.87 -4.01 -28.03
CA SER A 441 -1.98 -4.94 -27.74
C SER A 441 -2.06 -5.32 -26.26
N ASP A 442 -0.92 -5.47 -25.60
CA ASP A 442 -0.86 -5.75 -24.16
C ASP A 442 -1.35 -4.56 -23.33
N TRP A 443 -1.06 -3.33 -23.78
CA TRP A 443 -1.44 -2.09 -23.10
C TRP A 443 -2.88 -1.63 -23.38
N ARG A 444 -3.46 -2.06 -24.51
CA ARG A 444 -4.82 -1.70 -24.93
C ARG A 444 -5.88 -1.98 -23.87
N ARG A 445 -5.68 -3.04 -23.07
CA ARG A 445 -6.60 -3.41 -21.98
C ARG A 445 -6.65 -2.36 -20.86
N GLY A 446 -5.55 -1.64 -20.62
CA GLY A 446 -5.45 -0.61 -19.59
C GLY A 446 -5.75 0.81 -20.09
N TRP A 447 -5.43 1.12 -21.35
CA TRP A 447 -5.42 2.49 -21.88
C TRP A 447 -5.97 2.59 -23.32
N PRO A 448 -7.20 2.12 -23.60
CA PRO A 448 -7.73 2.00 -24.97
C PRO A 448 -7.81 3.36 -25.69
N GLU A 449 -8.12 4.44 -24.99
CA GLU A 449 -8.22 5.80 -25.56
C GLU A 449 -6.89 6.35 -26.07
N ARG A 450 -5.76 5.93 -25.48
CA ARG A 450 -4.41 6.32 -25.92
C ARG A 450 -3.83 5.37 -26.95
N VAL A 451 -4.12 4.07 -26.81
CA VAL A 451 -3.58 3.01 -27.66
C VAL A 451 -4.30 2.90 -29.00
N ASP A 452 -5.63 3.01 -29.02
CA ASP A 452 -6.43 2.80 -30.23
C ASP A 452 -6.10 3.81 -31.35
N PRO A 453 -5.83 5.11 -31.10
CA PRO A 453 -5.36 6.02 -32.14
C PRO A 453 -4.06 5.56 -32.80
N ILE A 454 -3.10 5.04 -32.02
CA ILE A 454 -1.80 4.57 -32.52
C ILE A 454 -1.97 3.30 -33.35
N LEU A 455 -2.79 2.35 -32.87
CA LEU A 455 -3.11 1.13 -33.62
C LEU A 455 -3.82 1.45 -34.94
N ARG A 456 -4.76 2.40 -34.94
CA ARG A 456 -5.43 2.86 -36.17
C ARG A 456 -4.45 3.48 -37.17
N ALA A 457 -3.50 4.29 -36.70
CA ALA A 457 -2.46 4.88 -37.55
C ALA A 457 -1.59 3.81 -38.21
N ILE A 458 -1.19 2.79 -37.45
CA ILE A 458 -0.46 1.62 -37.99
C ILE A 458 -1.29 0.89 -39.05
N ASP A 459 -2.57 0.63 -38.78
CA ASP A 459 -3.47 -0.06 -39.71
C ASP A 459 -3.68 0.72 -41.02
N LEU A 460 -3.70 2.06 -40.96
CA LEU A 460 -3.80 2.93 -42.14
C LEU A 460 -2.52 2.86 -42.97
N ALA A 461 -1.37 3.00 -42.32
CA ALA A 461 -0.06 2.95 -42.97
C ALA A 461 0.19 1.62 -43.69
N GLU A 462 -0.24 0.49 -43.11
CA GLU A 462 -0.13 -0.84 -43.72
C GLU A 462 -1.04 -1.04 -44.95
N ARG A 463 -2.13 -0.28 -45.08
CA ARG A 463 -3.07 -0.38 -46.22
C ARG A 463 -2.60 0.36 -47.46
N ASP A 464 -1.73 1.36 -47.28
CA ASP A 464 -1.18 2.17 -48.37
C ASP A 464 0.12 1.57 -48.97
N LEU A 465 0.54 0.39 -48.48
CA LEU A 465 1.61 -0.47 -49.00
C LEU A 465 1.05 -1.56 -49.92
#